data_AF-A0A438E7I2-F1
#
_entry.id   AF-A0A438E7I2-F1
#
_cell.length_a   1.000
_cell.length_b   1.000
_cell.length_c   1.000
_cell.angle_alpha   90.00
_cell.angle_beta   90.00
_cell.angle_gamma   90.00
#
_symmetry.space_group_name_H-M   'P 1'
#
loop_
_entity.id
_entity.type
_entity.pdbx_description
1 polymer ?
#
loop_
_entity_poly.entity_id
_entity_poly.type
_entity_poly.pdbx_seq_one_letter_code
_entity_poly.pdbx_strand_id
1 'polypeptide(L)'
;MHPHHKHSYEYSEIGLNCMNKSSVKNIGFTGVFRLMFKPLVDEFPCFGAVCFSLRQKKKLDLTLKVVGGDISAIPGISDAIKDTIDNAIEDSIMWPVRKVVPILPGDYSDLELKPVGTLEVKLVQAKELTNKDIIGKSDPFAVLYVRPLPNRMKTSKTINNQLNPVWNEHFEFIVEDASTQHLVVKIYDNEGLQASELIGCAQVQLRELEPGKVKDAWWKLVKDLEVQRDTKNRGQVRTPMLLFLMNF
;
A
#
# COMPACT_ATOMS: atom_id res chain seq x y z
N MET A 1 -15.84 -1.26 32.81
CA MET A 1 -15.20 -1.91 31.64
C MET A 1 -16.30 -2.46 30.75
N HIS A 2 -16.68 -1.74 29.70
CA HIS A 2 -17.59 -2.24 28.66
C HIS A 2 -16.76 -2.50 27.39
N PRO A 3 -16.99 -3.61 26.67
CA PRO A 3 -16.27 -3.88 25.43
C PRO A 3 -16.82 -2.96 24.33
N HIS A 4 -15.92 -2.19 23.71
CA HIS A 4 -16.25 -1.41 22.52
C HIS A 4 -16.57 -2.35 21.35
N HIS A 5 -17.86 -2.53 21.07
CA HIS A 5 -18.32 -3.18 19.84
C HIS A 5 -18.06 -2.23 18.65
N LYS A 6 -17.08 -2.58 17.81
CA LYS A 6 -16.88 -1.95 16.50
C LYS A 6 -17.96 -2.45 15.54
N HIS A 7 -19.02 -1.66 15.34
CA HIS A 7 -19.96 -1.90 14.24
C HIS A 7 -19.35 -1.32 12.96
N SER A 8 -18.92 -2.20 12.04
CA SER A 8 -18.56 -1.82 10.67
C SER A 8 -19.75 -2.08 9.76
N TYR A 9 -20.26 -1.04 9.10
CA TYR A 9 -21.27 -1.17 8.05
C TYR A 9 -20.57 -1.18 6.68
N GLU A 10 -20.86 -2.18 5.85
CA GLU A 10 -20.43 -2.23 4.45
C GLU A 10 -21.50 -1.54 3.59
N TYR A 11 -21.12 -0.47 2.90
CA TYR A 11 -21.94 0.15 1.86
C TYR A 11 -21.26 -0.07 0.51
N SER A 12 -22.04 -0.54 -0.48
CA SER A 12 -21.64 -0.67 -1.87
C SER A 12 -22.14 0.54 -2.67
N GLU A 13 -21.21 1.18 -3.37
CA GLU A 13 -21.38 2.28 -4.35
C GLU A 13 -21.58 3.70 -3.80
N ILE A 14 -20.55 4.54 -4.02
CA ILE A 14 -20.66 6.01 -4.00
C ILE A 14 -20.14 6.49 -5.35
N GLY A 15 -21.04 6.94 -6.23
CA GLY A 15 -20.68 7.61 -7.48
C GLY A 15 -20.49 9.11 -7.24
N LEU A 16 -19.26 9.62 -7.41
CA LEU A 16 -18.96 11.05 -7.35
C LEU A 16 -18.85 11.60 -8.78
N ASN A 17 -19.89 12.30 -9.25
CA ASN A 17 -19.85 13.04 -10.52
C ASN A 17 -19.27 14.43 -10.28
N CYS A 18 -18.00 14.64 -10.65
CA CYS A 18 -17.39 15.96 -10.68
C CYS A 18 -17.47 16.52 -12.11
N MET A 19 -18.33 17.53 -12.32
CA MET A 19 -18.30 18.35 -13.54
C MET A 19 -17.40 19.56 -13.30
N ASN A 20 -16.27 19.64 -14.02
CA ASN A 20 -15.49 20.88 -14.15
C ASN A 20 -15.03 21.05 -15.59
N LYS A 21 -14.75 22.31 -15.98
CA LYS A 21 -14.38 22.82 -17.33
C LYS A 21 -13.06 22.26 -17.92
N SER A 22 -12.59 21.13 -17.42
CA SER A 22 -11.43 20.38 -17.92
C SER A 22 -11.91 19.07 -18.55
N SER A 23 -11.18 18.58 -19.54
CA SER A 23 -11.55 17.51 -20.51
C SER A 23 -11.78 16.09 -19.93
N VAL A 24 -12.32 15.97 -18.72
CA VAL A 24 -12.65 14.71 -18.06
C VAL A 24 -14.15 14.66 -17.89
N LYS A 25 -14.82 13.75 -18.61
CA LYS A 25 -16.28 13.69 -18.62
C LYS A 25 -16.87 12.76 -17.55
N ASN A 26 -16.20 11.64 -17.25
CA ASN A 26 -16.69 10.65 -16.28
C ASN A 26 -15.51 10.04 -15.50
N ILE A 27 -15.50 10.22 -14.18
CA ILE A 27 -14.63 9.47 -13.26
C ILE A 27 -15.58 8.64 -12.40
N GLY A 28 -15.51 7.31 -12.54
CA GLY A 28 -16.24 6.39 -11.69
C GLY A 28 -15.26 5.44 -11.01
N PHE A 29 -15.44 5.20 -9.72
CA PHE A 29 -14.74 4.13 -9.02
C PHE A 29 -15.73 3.35 -8.17
N THR A 30 -15.53 2.04 -8.10
CA THR A 30 -16.25 1.17 -7.19
C THR A 30 -15.28 0.66 -6.15
N GLY A 31 -15.75 0.52 -4.91
CA GLY A 31 -14.98 -0.18 -3.90
C GLY A 31 -15.72 -0.24 -2.58
N VAL A 32 -15.07 -0.89 -1.62
CA VAL A 32 -15.64 -1.10 -0.28
C VAL A 32 -15.16 0.02 0.63
N PHE A 33 -16.09 0.85 1.08
CA PHE A 33 -15.80 1.91 2.04
C PHE A 33 -15.88 1.38 3.47
N ARG A 34 -14.95 1.83 4.31
CA ARG A 34 -15.06 1.77 5.76
C ARG A 34 -15.59 3.12 6.24
N LEU A 35 -16.76 3.10 6.86
CA LEU A 35 -17.34 4.23 7.57
C LEU A 35 -17.12 4.06 9.07
N MET A 36 -16.76 5.14 9.76
CA MET A 36 -16.64 5.20 11.21
C MET A 36 -17.37 6.43 11.73
N PHE A 37 -18.30 6.23 12.65
CA PHE A 37 -19.06 7.30 13.31
C PHE A 37 -18.39 7.60 14.65
N LYS A 38 -17.76 8.78 14.78
CA LYS A 38 -17.00 9.16 15.98
C LYS A 38 -16.78 10.67 16.09
N PRO A 39 -16.59 11.23 17.29
CA PRO A 39 -16.91 10.59 18.58
C PRO A 39 -18.42 10.34 18.68
N LEU A 40 -18.82 9.37 19.49
CA LEU A 40 -20.22 9.21 19.85
C LEU A 40 -20.59 10.28 20.88
N VAL A 41 -21.75 10.89 20.73
CA VAL A 41 -22.23 11.98 21.59
C VAL A 41 -23.70 11.77 21.93
N ASP A 42 -24.19 12.47 22.96
CA ASP A 42 -25.59 12.35 23.42
C ASP A 42 -26.57 13.23 22.61
N GLU A 43 -26.07 14.06 21.70
CA GLU A 43 -26.86 14.89 20.79
C GLU A 43 -27.19 14.13 19.49
N PHE A 44 -28.45 14.11 19.06
CA PHE A 44 -28.87 13.52 17.77
C PHE A 44 -28.07 14.15 16.61
N PRO A 45 -27.44 13.37 15.70
CA PRO A 45 -27.68 11.94 15.38
C PRO A 45 -26.81 10.93 16.16
N CYS A 46 -26.30 11.32 17.34
CA CYS A 46 -25.48 10.54 18.27
C CYS A 46 -24.01 10.37 17.88
N PHE A 47 -23.50 11.17 16.93
CA PHE A 47 -22.09 11.20 16.55
C PHE A 47 -21.67 12.58 16.03
N GLY A 48 -20.43 12.97 16.35
CA GLY A 48 -19.87 14.26 15.94
C GLY A 48 -19.40 14.31 14.50
N ALA A 49 -18.81 13.24 13.97
CA ALA A 49 -18.30 13.18 12.60
C ALA A 49 -18.45 11.78 11.97
N VAL A 50 -18.42 11.75 10.64
CA VAL A 50 -18.25 10.53 9.84
C VAL A 50 -16.84 10.54 9.26
N CYS A 51 -16.06 9.50 9.56
CA CYS A 51 -14.82 9.23 8.85
C CYS A 51 -15.04 8.18 7.78
N PHE A 52 -14.53 8.41 6.57
CA PHE A 52 -14.54 7.41 5.51
C PHE A 52 -13.16 7.15 4.90
N SER A 53 -13.00 5.95 4.37
CA SER A 53 -11.80 5.46 3.68
C SER A 53 -12.14 4.27 2.80
N LEU A 54 -11.41 4.07 1.70
CA LEU A 54 -11.50 2.93 0.81
C LEU A 54 -10.63 1.78 1.34
N ARG A 55 -11.20 0.57 1.50
CA ARG A 55 -10.46 -0.61 2.00
C ARG A 55 -9.75 -1.37 0.90
N GLN A 56 -10.41 -1.46 -0.24
CA GLN A 56 -9.94 -2.18 -1.41
C GLN A 56 -10.31 -1.35 -2.62
N LYS A 57 -9.31 -1.10 -3.44
CA LYS A 57 -9.52 -0.53 -4.75
C LYS A 57 -10.08 -1.64 -5.64
N LYS A 58 -11.31 -1.50 -6.12
CA LYS A 58 -11.72 -2.24 -7.32
C LYS A 58 -11.37 -1.41 -8.55
N LYS A 59 -11.26 -2.08 -9.68
CA LYS A 59 -10.83 -1.52 -10.97
C LYS A 59 -11.43 -0.13 -11.18
N LEU A 60 -10.54 0.85 -11.36
CA LEU A 60 -10.91 2.21 -11.66
C LEU A 60 -11.13 2.29 -13.18
N ASP A 61 -12.37 2.48 -13.60
CA ASP A 61 -12.72 2.63 -15.02
C ASP A 61 -12.72 4.12 -15.37
N LEU A 62 -11.56 4.62 -15.79
CA LEU A 62 -11.42 5.99 -16.29
C LEU A 62 -11.74 6.04 -17.78
N THR A 63 -12.77 6.80 -18.15
CA THR A 63 -13.00 7.16 -19.56
C THR A 63 -12.61 8.62 -19.76
N LEU A 64 -11.40 8.83 -20.26
CA LEU A 64 -10.84 10.15 -20.54
C LEU A 64 -11.15 10.54 -21.99
N LYS A 65 -11.89 11.63 -22.20
CA LYS A 65 -12.21 12.16 -23.53
C LYS A 65 -11.61 13.56 -23.66
N VAL A 66 -10.44 13.68 -24.28
CA VAL A 66 -9.81 14.99 -24.46
C VAL A 66 -10.37 15.73 -25.68
N VAL A 67 -10.51 17.05 -25.56
CA VAL A 67 -10.96 17.91 -26.66
C VAL A 67 -9.86 17.95 -27.73
N GLY A 68 -10.13 17.40 -28.91
CA GLY A 68 -9.19 17.39 -30.05
C GLY A 68 -8.63 16.02 -30.43
N GLY A 69 -8.96 14.93 -29.71
CA GLY A 69 -8.55 13.57 -30.07
C GLY A 69 -8.69 12.57 -28.91
N ASP A 70 -8.56 11.28 -29.21
CA ASP A 70 -8.54 10.21 -28.20
C ASP A 70 -7.14 10.07 -27.60
N ILE A 71 -7.00 10.28 -26.29
CA ILE A 71 -5.69 10.17 -25.61
C ILE A 71 -5.18 8.73 -25.51
N SER A 72 -6.07 7.75 -25.66
CA SER A 72 -5.68 6.34 -25.70
C SER A 72 -4.81 6.03 -26.92
N ALA A 73 -4.80 6.91 -27.93
CA ALA A 73 -3.98 6.78 -29.12
C ALA A 73 -2.52 7.22 -28.93
N ILE A 74 -2.15 7.83 -27.79
CA ILE A 74 -0.76 8.25 -27.52
C ILE A 74 -0.12 7.23 -26.56
N PRO A 75 0.88 6.44 -27.01
CA PRO A 75 1.56 5.46 -26.16
C PRO A 75 2.14 6.10 -24.89
N GLY A 76 1.89 5.48 -23.74
CA GLY A 76 2.43 5.87 -22.44
C GLY A 76 1.70 7.00 -21.70
N ILE A 77 0.93 7.86 -22.38
CA ILE A 77 0.19 8.95 -21.70
C ILE A 77 -0.96 8.41 -20.84
N SER A 78 -1.72 7.45 -21.37
CA SER A 78 -2.83 6.84 -20.61
C SER A 78 -2.34 6.18 -19.33
N ASP A 79 -1.21 5.47 -19.39
CA ASP A 79 -0.63 4.78 -18.23
C ASP A 79 -0.13 5.79 -17.20
N ALA A 80 0.59 6.84 -17.62
CA ALA A 80 1.05 7.90 -16.72
C ALA A 80 -0.11 8.62 -16.00
N ILE A 81 -1.23 8.89 -16.70
CA ILE A 81 -2.42 9.49 -16.07
C ILE A 81 -3.06 8.52 -15.09
N LYS A 82 -3.23 7.26 -15.48
CA LYS A 82 -3.80 6.23 -14.62
C LYS A 82 -2.95 6.07 -13.35
N ASP A 83 -1.63 5.99 -13.48
CA ASP A 83 -0.71 5.88 -12.34
C ASP A 83 -0.78 7.11 -11.43
N THR A 84 -0.90 8.31 -12.01
CA THR A 84 -1.09 9.56 -11.24
C THR A 84 -2.37 9.50 -10.41
N ILE A 85 -3.48 9.07 -11.01
CA ILE A 85 -4.77 8.96 -10.31
C ILE A 85 -4.72 7.83 -9.27
N ASP A 86 -4.09 6.71 -9.60
CA ASP A 86 -3.92 5.58 -8.70
C ASP A 86 -3.14 5.98 -7.44
N ASN A 87 -2.04 6.71 -7.62
CA ASN A 87 -1.25 7.26 -6.53
C ASN A 87 -2.04 8.30 -5.72
N ALA A 88 -2.82 9.17 -6.36
CA ALA A 88 -3.66 10.14 -5.67
C ALA A 88 -4.76 9.47 -4.83
N ILE A 89 -5.39 8.42 -5.33
CA ILE A 89 -6.38 7.63 -4.60
C ILE A 89 -5.73 6.93 -3.40
N GLU A 90 -4.57 6.31 -3.61
CA GLU A 90 -3.82 5.64 -2.56
C GLU A 90 -3.44 6.63 -1.43
N ASP A 91 -2.96 7.82 -1.81
CA ASP A 91 -2.53 8.82 -0.84
C ASP A 91 -3.68 9.51 -0.11
N SER A 92 -4.84 9.67 -0.77
CA SER A 92 -5.91 10.52 -0.24
C SER A 92 -7.06 9.77 0.41
N ILE A 93 -7.47 8.60 -0.10
CA ILE A 93 -8.71 7.96 0.35
C ILE A 93 -8.56 6.49 0.71
N MET A 94 -7.43 5.84 0.40
CA MET A 94 -7.19 4.46 0.84
C MET A 94 -6.88 4.40 2.34
N TRP A 95 -7.40 3.37 3.00
CA TRP A 95 -7.07 3.09 4.39
C TRP A 95 -5.54 2.93 4.57
N PRO A 96 -4.91 3.57 5.60
CA PRO A 96 -5.52 4.11 6.81
C PRO A 96 -5.93 5.59 6.76
N VAL A 97 -5.87 6.26 5.61
CA VAL A 97 -6.24 7.68 5.47
C VAL A 97 -7.73 7.84 5.76
N ARG A 98 -8.07 8.81 6.62
CA ARG A 98 -9.43 9.09 7.06
C ARG A 98 -9.84 10.46 6.55
N LYS A 99 -10.86 10.50 5.71
CA LYS A 99 -11.53 11.76 5.37
C LYS A 99 -12.61 12.01 6.41
N VAL A 100 -12.49 13.12 7.12
CA VAL A 100 -13.38 13.49 8.22
C VAL A 100 -14.43 14.45 7.70
N VAL A 101 -15.70 14.10 7.89
CA VAL A 101 -16.85 14.95 7.60
C VAL A 101 -17.53 15.28 8.92
N PRO A 102 -17.36 16.51 9.44
CA PRO A 102 -18.08 16.98 10.62
C PRO A 102 -19.60 16.94 10.39
N ILE A 103 -20.33 16.47 11.38
CA ILE A 103 -21.80 16.40 11.40
C ILE A 103 -22.34 17.38 12.43
N LEU A 104 -21.67 17.48 13.58
CA LEU A 104 -21.89 18.49 14.60
C LEU A 104 -20.66 19.40 14.71
N PRO A 105 -20.81 20.66 15.16
CA PRO A 105 -19.67 21.53 15.44
C PRO A 105 -18.71 20.90 16.45
N GLY A 106 -17.40 20.98 16.20
CA GLY A 106 -16.38 20.42 17.09
C GLY A 106 -14.99 20.42 16.46
N ASP A 107 -13.98 20.14 17.28
CA ASP A 107 -12.62 19.84 16.81
C ASP A 107 -12.49 18.33 16.58
N TYR A 108 -12.04 17.97 15.37
CA TYR A 108 -11.88 16.58 14.93
C TYR A 108 -10.48 16.30 14.37
N SER A 109 -9.50 17.18 14.64
CA SER A 109 -8.12 17.03 14.16
C SER A 109 -7.39 15.82 14.73
N ASP A 110 -7.91 15.19 15.79
CA ASP A 110 -7.44 13.92 16.35
C ASP A 110 -7.89 12.70 15.50
N LEU A 111 -8.97 12.86 14.71
CA LEU A 111 -9.49 11.79 13.88
C LEU A 111 -8.66 11.57 12.61
N GLU A 112 -7.95 12.62 12.17
CA GLU A 112 -7.04 12.62 11.03
C GLU A 112 -5.91 11.60 11.21
N LEU A 113 -5.40 11.08 10.08
CA LEU A 113 -4.29 10.15 10.11
C LEU A 113 -3.00 10.91 10.46
N LYS A 114 -2.29 10.43 11.47
CA LYS A 114 -0.98 10.94 11.89
C LYS A 114 0.01 9.78 11.98
N PRO A 115 1.31 10.03 11.77
CA PRO A 115 2.35 9.07 12.10
C PRO A 115 2.22 8.61 13.56
N VAL A 116 2.28 7.30 13.78
CA VAL A 116 2.25 6.66 15.09
C VAL A 116 3.57 6.00 15.46
N GLY A 117 4.54 5.97 14.55
CA GLY A 117 5.80 5.27 14.76
C GLY A 117 6.71 5.22 13.54
N THR A 118 7.84 4.54 13.73
CA THR A 118 8.82 4.22 12.69
C THR A 118 9.09 2.73 12.70
N LEU A 119 9.19 2.13 11.53
CA LEU A 119 9.66 0.78 11.32
C LEU A 119 11.07 0.83 10.73
N GLU A 120 12.05 0.33 11.48
CA GLU A 120 13.37 0.05 10.97
C GLU A 120 13.41 -1.36 10.39
N VAL A 121 13.97 -1.50 9.19
CA VAL A 121 14.09 -2.77 8.48
C VAL A 121 15.52 -2.93 8.00
N LYS A 122 16.15 -4.03 8.38
CA LYS A 122 17.40 -4.47 7.76
C LYS A 122 17.09 -5.49 6.68
N LEU A 123 17.36 -5.16 5.42
CA LEU A 123 17.34 -6.13 4.33
C LEU A 123 18.68 -6.87 4.32
N VAL A 124 18.70 -8.10 4.86
CA VAL A 124 19.96 -8.85 5.00
C VAL A 124 20.29 -9.59 3.71
N GLN A 125 19.48 -10.57 3.35
CA GLN A 125 19.75 -11.49 2.25
C GLN A 125 18.48 -12.21 1.78
N ALA A 126 18.54 -12.79 0.59
CA ALA A 126 17.57 -13.78 0.13
C ALA A 126 18.27 -15.11 -0.20
N LYS A 127 17.51 -16.19 -0.25
CA LYS A 127 17.99 -17.53 -0.57
C LYS A 127 17.03 -18.24 -1.52
N GLU A 128 17.61 -19.09 -2.37
CA GLU A 128 16.89 -19.97 -3.29
C GLU A 128 15.87 -19.22 -4.17
N LEU A 129 16.24 -18.03 -4.63
CA LEU A 129 15.40 -17.27 -5.55
C LEU A 129 15.16 -18.08 -6.83
N THR A 130 13.93 -18.06 -7.34
CA THR A 130 13.64 -18.64 -8.66
C THR A 130 14.43 -17.88 -9.70
N ASN A 131 15.22 -18.59 -10.51
CA ASN A 131 15.89 -17.99 -11.65
C ASN A 131 14.87 -17.62 -12.74
N LYS A 132 14.93 -16.39 -13.24
CA LYS A 132 14.11 -15.93 -14.38
C LYS A 132 14.88 -15.91 -15.69
N ASP A 133 16.20 -15.80 -15.62
CA ASP A 133 17.05 -15.81 -16.80
C ASP A 133 17.16 -17.18 -17.47
N ILE A 134 17.16 -17.15 -18.81
CA ILE A 134 17.46 -18.32 -19.65
C ILE A 134 18.97 -18.58 -19.69
N ILE A 135 19.78 -17.51 -19.68
CA ILE A 135 21.25 -17.57 -19.73
C ILE A 135 21.80 -16.84 -18.51
N GLY A 136 22.49 -17.56 -17.63
CA GLY A 136 22.99 -17.01 -16.37
C GLY A 136 21.99 -17.18 -15.22
N LYS A 137 22.12 -16.32 -14.21
CA LYS A 137 21.18 -16.23 -13.08
C LYS A 137 20.66 -14.80 -13.02
N SER A 138 19.47 -14.67 -12.44
CA SER A 138 18.87 -13.40 -12.09
C SER A 138 19.82 -12.42 -11.40
N ASP A 139 19.57 -11.14 -11.65
CA ASP A 139 20.17 -9.94 -11.07
C ASP A 139 19.20 -9.31 -10.04
N PRO A 140 19.03 -9.89 -8.84
CA PRO A 140 17.96 -9.46 -7.94
C PRO A 140 18.18 -8.11 -7.26
N PHE A 141 17.08 -7.38 -7.11
CA PHE A 141 16.93 -6.24 -6.19
C PHE A 141 15.59 -6.30 -5.47
N ALA A 142 15.48 -5.61 -4.34
CA ALA A 142 14.27 -5.56 -3.53
C ALA A 142 13.63 -4.17 -3.53
N VAL A 143 12.31 -4.11 -3.62
CA VAL A 143 11.50 -2.92 -3.37
C VAL A 143 10.68 -3.15 -2.10
N LEU A 144 10.84 -2.25 -1.13
CA LEU A 144 10.21 -2.31 0.19
C LEU A 144 9.30 -1.11 0.40
N TYR A 145 8.13 -1.34 0.99
CA TYR A 145 7.21 -0.26 1.34
C TYR A 145 6.20 -0.64 2.42
N VAL A 146 5.72 0.36 3.16
CA VAL A 146 4.51 0.27 4.01
C VAL A 146 3.29 0.83 3.28
N ARG A 147 3.48 1.94 2.54
CA ARG A 147 2.48 2.55 1.66
C ARG A 147 2.95 2.39 0.21
N PRO A 148 2.11 1.88 -0.72
CA PRO A 148 2.50 1.66 -2.11
C PRO A 148 2.51 2.97 -2.91
N LEU A 149 3.24 3.97 -2.44
CA LEU A 149 3.42 5.26 -3.10
C LEU A 149 4.87 5.41 -3.58
N PRO A 150 5.14 5.91 -4.79
CA PRO A 150 6.49 5.98 -5.35
C PRO A 150 7.52 6.67 -4.43
N ASN A 151 7.12 7.75 -3.76
CA ASN A 151 7.98 8.50 -2.82
C ASN A 151 8.15 7.83 -1.44
N ARG A 152 7.39 6.76 -1.15
CA ARG A 152 7.47 5.97 0.09
C ARG A 152 8.12 4.60 -0.13
N MET A 153 8.30 4.17 -1.38
CA MET A 153 9.03 2.95 -1.72
C MET A 153 10.53 3.16 -1.57
N LYS A 154 11.22 2.11 -1.11
CA LYS A 154 12.67 2.06 -0.99
C LYS A 154 13.19 0.90 -1.82
N THR A 155 14.24 1.14 -2.61
CA THR A 155 14.82 0.15 -3.52
C THR A 155 16.24 -0.17 -3.08
N SER A 156 16.57 -1.45 -2.96
CA SER A 156 17.93 -1.91 -2.66
C SER A 156 18.85 -1.79 -3.88
N LYS A 157 20.14 -2.04 -3.67
CA LYS A 157 21.05 -2.29 -4.78
C LYS A 157 20.67 -3.58 -5.51
N THR A 158 20.99 -3.62 -6.80
CA THR A 158 20.98 -4.84 -7.61
C THR A 158 22.24 -5.65 -7.34
N ILE A 159 22.10 -6.95 -7.14
CA ILE A 159 23.21 -7.89 -7.01
C ILE A 159 23.20 -8.81 -8.22
N ASN A 160 24.21 -8.72 -9.08
CA ASN A 160 24.16 -9.40 -10.36
C ASN A 160 24.46 -10.92 -10.24
N ASN A 161 23.79 -11.72 -11.06
CA ASN A 161 24.01 -13.14 -11.31
C ASN A 161 24.04 -13.98 -10.02
N GLN A 162 23.06 -13.77 -9.14
CA GLN A 162 23.06 -14.32 -7.79
C GLN A 162 21.65 -14.67 -7.27
N LEU A 163 21.37 -15.96 -7.08
CA LEU A 163 20.10 -16.44 -6.51
C LEU A 163 20.07 -16.45 -4.97
N ASN A 164 21.19 -16.13 -4.32
CA ASN A 164 21.31 -15.99 -2.87
C ASN A 164 21.96 -14.63 -2.52
N PRO A 165 21.35 -13.51 -2.92
CA PRO A 165 21.95 -12.19 -2.77
C PRO A 165 22.05 -11.78 -1.30
N VAL A 166 23.09 -11.01 -0.97
CA VAL A 166 23.31 -10.42 0.35
C VAL A 166 23.42 -8.91 0.16
N TRP A 167 22.42 -8.17 0.66
CA TRP A 167 22.37 -6.70 0.54
C TRP A 167 22.96 -6.01 1.77
N ASN A 168 22.59 -6.46 2.98
CA ASN A 168 22.91 -5.79 4.24
C ASN A 168 22.57 -4.29 4.25
N GLU A 169 21.40 -3.93 3.73
CA GLU A 169 20.93 -2.54 3.64
C GLU A 169 19.92 -2.23 4.75
N HIS A 170 19.86 -0.97 5.16
CA HIS A 170 18.98 -0.49 6.22
C HIS A 170 17.98 0.52 5.65
N PHE A 171 16.70 0.36 6.02
CA PHE A 171 15.60 1.20 5.58
C PHE A 171 14.71 1.60 6.76
N GLU A 172 14.13 2.79 6.67
CA GLU A 172 13.18 3.32 7.64
C GLU A 172 11.86 3.67 6.96
N PHE A 173 10.76 3.32 7.61
CA PHE A 173 9.40 3.60 7.13
C PHE A 173 8.56 4.28 8.21
N ILE A 174 7.80 5.28 7.81
CA ILE A 174 6.77 5.87 8.69
C ILE A 174 5.62 4.88 8.83
N VAL A 175 5.16 4.70 10.06
CA VAL A 175 3.99 3.90 10.41
C VAL A 175 2.88 4.85 10.85
N GLU A 176 1.69 4.68 10.30
CA GLU A 176 0.50 5.53 10.55
C GLU A 176 -0.63 4.73 11.21
N ASP A 177 -0.65 3.41 10.99
CA ASP A 177 -1.55 2.47 11.66
C ASP A 177 -0.92 1.08 11.75
N ALA A 178 -0.15 0.83 12.81
CA ALA A 178 0.49 -0.46 13.06
C ALA A 178 -0.49 -1.63 13.15
N SER A 179 -1.78 -1.38 13.45
CA SER A 179 -2.78 -2.43 13.62
C SER A 179 -3.24 -3.05 12.30
N THR A 180 -3.08 -2.33 11.18
CA THR A 180 -3.58 -2.75 9.86
C THR A 180 -2.56 -2.63 8.74
N GLN A 181 -1.50 -1.83 8.91
CA GLN A 181 -0.44 -1.70 7.93
C GLN A 181 0.46 -2.94 7.92
N HIS A 182 1.17 -3.07 6.80
CA HIS A 182 2.08 -4.17 6.55
C HIS A 182 3.36 -3.62 5.95
N LEU A 183 4.49 -4.26 6.24
CA LEU A 183 5.67 -4.15 5.39
C LEU A 183 5.49 -5.11 4.21
N VAL A 184 5.66 -4.60 3.00
CA VAL A 184 5.75 -5.40 1.78
C VAL A 184 7.19 -5.38 1.29
N VAL A 185 7.71 -6.56 0.92
CA VAL A 185 9.00 -6.75 0.27
C VAL A 185 8.74 -7.47 -1.05
N LYS A 186 9.12 -6.85 -2.16
CA LYS A 186 9.07 -7.46 -3.50
C LYS A 186 10.48 -7.61 -4.03
N ILE A 187 10.81 -8.78 -4.54
CA ILE A 187 12.10 -9.05 -5.17
C ILE A 187 11.89 -9.19 -6.68
N TYR A 188 12.65 -8.41 -7.42
CA TYR A 188 12.60 -8.33 -8.87
C TYR A 188 13.92 -8.78 -9.46
N ASP A 189 13.86 -9.28 -10.69
CA ASP A 189 15.01 -9.49 -11.56
C ASP A 189 15.24 -8.26 -12.44
N ASN A 190 16.47 -7.77 -12.50
CA ASN A 190 16.81 -6.60 -13.29
C ASN A 190 17.15 -6.97 -14.74
N GLU A 191 16.20 -6.80 -15.64
CA GLU A 191 16.34 -7.09 -17.09
C GLU A 191 17.02 -5.95 -17.91
N GLY A 192 17.69 -5.03 -17.23
CA GLY A 192 18.41 -3.91 -17.86
C GLY A 192 17.47 -2.91 -18.56
N LEU A 193 17.34 -3.02 -19.89
CA LEU A 193 16.49 -2.14 -20.69
C LEU A 193 15.01 -2.59 -20.72
N GLN A 194 14.73 -3.83 -20.36
CA GLN A 194 13.36 -4.35 -20.28
C GLN A 194 12.77 -4.11 -18.88
N ALA A 195 11.45 -4.22 -18.77
CA ALA A 195 10.78 -4.13 -17.47
C ALA A 195 11.24 -5.27 -16.56
N SER A 196 11.65 -4.92 -15.34
CA SER A 196 12.08 -5.89 -14.34
C SER A 196 10.98 -6.91 -14.02
N GLU A 197 11.34 -8.20 -13.95
CA GLU A 197 10.36 -9.26 -13.69
C GLU A 197 10.23 -9.55 -12.20
N LEU A 198 9.00 -9.70 -11.68
CA LEU A 198 8.81 -10.10 -10.29
C LEU A 198 9.22 -11.57 -10.08
N ILE A 199 10.17 -11.80 -9.17
CA ILE A 199 10.56 -13.13 -8.70
C ILE A 199 9.56 -13.63 -7.65
N GLY A 200 9.30 -12.80 -6.64
CA GLY A 200 8.35 -13.08 -5.58
C GLY A 200 8.22 -11.94 -4.58
N CYS A 201 7.26 -12.07 -3.68
CA CYS A 201 6.95 -11.06 -2.68
C CYS A 201 6.63 -11.67 -1.31
N ALA A 202 6.83 -10.90 -0.26
CA ALA A 202 6.47 -11.23 1.10
C ALA A 202 5.78 -10.03 1.77
N GLN A 203 4.88 -10.32 2.70
CA GLN A 203 4.14 -9.32 3.47
C GLN A 203 4.20 -9.68 4.94
N VAL A 204 4.54 -8.69 5.78
CA VAL A 204 4.62 -8.83 7.23
C VAL A 204 3.63 -7.87 7.87
N GLN A 205 2.72 -8.39 8.68
CA GLN A 205 1.74 -7.56 9.39
C GLN A 205 2.45 -6.83 10.54
N LEU A 206 2.36 -5.50 10.59
CA LEU A 206 3.08 -4.73 11.61
C LEU A 206 2.57 -5.04 13.03
N ARG A 207 1.29 -5.42 13.17
CA ARG A 207 0.68 -5.87 14.44
C ARG A 207 1.31 -7.14 15.03
N GLU A 208 2.07 -7.90 14.25
CA GLU A 208 2.80 -9.09 14.71
C GLU A 208 4.22 -8.76 15.20
N LEU A 209 4.59 -7.48 15.20
CA LEU A 209 5.83 -6.98 15.77
C LEU A 209 5.55 -6.48 17.18
N GLU A 210 6.41 -6.83 18.12
CA GLU A 210 6.38 -6.25 19.45
C GLU A 210 7.19 -4.94 19.44
N PRO A 211 6.58 -3.78 19.79
CA PRO A 211 7.29 -2.51 19.82
C PRO A 211 8.54 -2.58 20.71
N GLY A 212 9.66 -2.03 20.24
CA GLY A 212 10.94 -2.02 20.95
C GLY A 212 11.70 -3.35 20.95
N LYS A 213 11.18 -4.42 20.32
CA LYS A 213 11.90 -5.68 20.16
C LYS A 213 12.17 -6.00 18.70
N VAL A 214 13.38 -6.49 18.44
CA VAL A 214 13.78 -6.94 17.11
C VAL A 214 13.10 -8.28 16.79
N LYS A 215 12.35 -8.33 15.70
CA LYS A 215 11.90 -9.58 15.09
C LYS A 215 12.79 -9.90 13.89
N ASP A 216 13.60 -10.95 14.02
CA ASP A 216 14.45 -11.47 12.95
C ASP A 216 13.90 -12.79 12.44
N ALA A 217 13.49 -12.80 11.17
CA ALA A 217 12.86 -13.96 10.57
C ALA A 217 13.12 -14.05 9.07
N TRP A 218 12.93 -15.28 8.56
CA TRP A 218 12.86 -15.59 7.13
C TRP A 218 11.41 -15.61 6.67
N TRP A 219 11.15 -14.93 5.56
CA TRP A 219 9.82 -14.80 4.96
C TRP A 219 9.82 -15.53 3.62
N LYS A 220 8.92 -16.51 3.47
CA LYS A 220 8.72 -17.21 2.20
C LYS A 220 8.15 -16.24 1.16
N LEU A 221 8.69 -16.32 -0.04
CA LEU A 221 8.23 -15.51 -1.17
C LEU A 221 7.08 -16.23 -1.87
N VAL A 222 6.04 -15.47 -2.19
CA VAL A 222 4.87 -15.91 -2.96
C VAL A 222 4.77 -15.14 -4.27
N LYS A 223 3.99 -15.66 -5.23
CA LYS A 223 3.83 -15.02 -6.55
C LYS A 223 3.11 -13.67 -6.43
N ASP A 224 2.06 -13.64 -5.63
CA ASP A 224 1.12 -12.53 -5.50
C ASP A 224 0.55 -12.53 -4.06
N LEU A 225 0.36 -11.35 -3.48
CA LEU A 225 -0.13 -11.19 -2.11
C LEU A 225 -1.66 -11.41 -1.99
N GLU A 226 -2.41 -11.21 -3.07
CA GLU A 226 -3.87 -11.37 -3.13
C GLU A 226 -4.26 -12.79 -3.55
N VAL A 227 -3.54 -13.37 -4.52
CA VAL A 227 -3.94 -14.63 -5.16
C VAL A 227 -2.80 -15.66 -5.16
N GLN A 228 -2.77 -16.49 -4.11
CA GLN A 228 -1.80 -17.58 -3.98
C GLN A 228 -2.31 -18.87 -4.63
N ARG A 229 -2.30 -18.93 -5.97
CA ARG A 229 -2.75 -20.10 -6.74
C ARG A 229 -1.65 -21.10 -7.08
N ASP A 230 -0.37 -20.74 -6.95
CA ASP A 230 0.75 -21.64 -7.22
C ASP A 230 1.52 -22.00 -5.94
N THR A 231 2.07 -23.22 -5.92
CA THR A 231 2.88 -23.74 -4.82
C THR A 231 4.38 -23.70 -5.15
N LYS A 232 4.75 -22.90 -6.16
CA LYS A 232 6.13 -22.82 -6.64
C LYS A 232 7.02 -22.22 -5.55
N ASN A 233 8.17 -22.85 -5.29
CA ASN A 233 9.18 -22.25 -4.42
C ASN A 233 9.80 -21.04 -5.12
N ARG A 234 9.73 -19.88 -4.48
CA ARG A 234 10.28 -18.60 -4.96
C ARG A 234 11.46 -18.10 -4.13
N GLY A 235 11.89 -18.91 -3.17
CA GLY A 235 12.91 -18.55 -2.21
C GLY A 235 12.33 -17.85 -0.98
N GLN A 236 13.23 -17.27 -0.20
CA GLN A 236 12.92 -16.62 1.07
C GLN A 236 13.79 -15.38 1.25
N VAL A 237 13.31 -14.39 2.00
CA VAL A 237 14.06 -13.18 2.35
C VAL A 237 14.16 -13.03 3.86
N ARG A 238 15.34 -12.65 4.37
CA ARG A 238 15.56 -12.40 5.80
C ARG A 238 15.53 -10.90 6.08
N THR A 239 14.64 -10.49 6.99
CA THR A 239 14.51 -9.09 7.40
C THR A 239 14.37 -8.95 8.92
N PRO A 240 15.45 -8.62 9.66
CA PRO A 240 15.33 -8.08 11.01
C PRO A 240 14.57 -6.75 10.99
N MET A 241 13.57 -6.64 11.86
CA MET A 241 12.69 -5.48 11.95
C MET A 241 12.55 -5.00 13.38
N LEU A 242 12.51 -3.69 13.58
CA LEU A 242 12.28 -3.05 14.87
C LEU A 242 11.22 -1.97 14.71
N LEU A 243 10.11 -2.12 15.43
CA LEU A 243 9.02 -1.16 15.44
C LEU A 243 9.15 -0.25 16.65
N PHE A 244 9.20 1.07 16.41
CA PHE A 244 9.08 2.09 17.43
C PHE A 244 7.72 2.76 17.31
N LEU A 245 6.95 2.77 18.40
CA LEU A 245 5.71 3.55 18.48
C LEU A 245 5.98 4.85 19.24
N MET A 246 5.43 5.95 18.74
CA MET A 246 5.48 7.24 19.43
C MET A 246 4.54 7.18 20.62
N ASN A 247 5.04 7.55 21.81
CA ASN A 247 4.18 7.77 22.97
C ASN A 247 3.47 9.12 22.75
N PHE A 248 2.14 9.08 22.62
CA PHE A 248 1.28 10.26 22.64
C PHE A 248 0.51 10.32 23.94
#